data_AF-A0A4Q1JZP6-F1
#
_entry.id   AF-A0A4Q1JZP6-F1
#
_cell.length_a   1.000
_cell.length_b   1.000
_cell.length_c   1.000
_cell.angle_alpha   90.00
_cell.angle_beta   90.00
_cell.angle_gamma   90.00
#
_symmetry.space_group_name_H-M   'P 1'
#
loop_
_entity.id
_entity.type
_entity.pdbx_description
1 polymer ?
#
loop_
_entity_poly.entity_id
_entity_poly.type
_entity_poly.pdbx_seq_one_letter_code
_entity_poly.pdbx_strand_id
1 'polypeptide(L)'
;MTYNSTSEIKKDFQIDSDSLEVIRDSVNAVRINTHPDKTNGEFPDENIKELYYKANSAIEYLDGIKSNQSLIVVEKMTDLMKVVTELIPANRQNSLEQNLDSKISFAISTFRSKMFLPKISLTAITAVVTFLFLFPGQIKDNPTLSHFINPTSSFFAIVWFSLLLYSGLFWMMTFNNEEKSKKKLMLLKVDSVQNRIFENFMERHLTDDKFKKDELTHFIYESCMGNRLGELHRSEGLNLITTRLFGSEIITMEIAQNIAELIISRGEKNKVIEKLSINTLSDTYELKNYR
;
A
#
# COMPACT_ATOMS: atom_id res chain seq x y z
N MET A 1 40.58 -2.29 -41.65
CA MET A 1 41.29 -1.00 -41.52
C MET A 1 40.49 -0.14 -40.55
N THR A 2 41.14 0.78 -39.85
CA THR A 2 40.50 1.65 -38.85
C THR A 2 40.94 3.08 -39.13
N TYR A 3 39.99 4.00 -39.28
CA TYR A 3 40.25 5.42 -39.48
C TYR A 3 40.49 6.13 -38.15
N ASN A 4 41.47 7.04 -38.11
CA ASN A 4 41.81 7.81 -36.92
C ASN A 4 41.54 9.32 -37.08
N SER A 5 41.30 9.79 -38.31
CA SER A 5 40.99 11.19 -38.59
C SER A 5 40.00 11.37 -39.76
N THR A 6 39.25 12.47 -39.74
CA THR A 6 38.37 12.87 -40.87
C THR A 6 39.18 13.20 -42.13
N SER A 7 40.43 13.66 -41.98
CA SER A 7 41.36 13.93 -43.10
C SER A 7 41.74 12.67 -43.87
N GLU A 8 41.94 11.53 -43.18
CA GLU A 8 42.18 10.23 -43.81
C GLU A 8 40.98 9.79 -44.67
N ILE A 9 39.76 9.94 -44.13
CA ILE A 9 38.53 9.61 -44.84
C ILE A 9 38.36 10.51 -46.08
N LYS A 10 38.57 11.83 -45.94
CA LYS A 10 38.51 12.75 -47.08
C LYS A 10 39.48 12.37 -48.19
N LYS A 11 40.69 11.94 -47.84
CA LYS A 11 41.72 11.53 -48.80
C LYS A 11 41.35 10.22 -49.51
N ASP A 12 40.90 9.22 -48.76
CA ASP A 12 40.57 7.90 -49.29
C ASP A 12 39.34 7.92 -50.21
N PHE A 13 38.35 8.75 -49.89
CA PHE A 13 37.12 8.89 -50.67
C PHE A 13 37.10 10.10 -51.61
N GLN A 14 38.21 10.85 -51.70
CA GLN A 14 38.37 12.04 -52.54
C GLN A 14 37.26 13.10 -52.32
N ILE A 15 36.95 13.38 -51.05
CA ILE A 15 35.88 14.32 -50.66
C ILE A 15 36.49 15.69 -50.34
N ASP A 16 36.14 16.71 -51.14
CA ASP A 16 36.55 18.10 -50.93
C ASP A 16 35.48 18.91 -50.19
N SER A 17 35.19 18.52 -48.95
CA SER A 17 34.28 19.23 -48.05
C SER A 17 34.75 19.11 -46.62
N ASP A 18 34.60 20.17 -45.84
CA ASP A 18 34.90 20.18 -44.41
C ASP A 18 33.67 19.92 -43.53
N SER A 19 32.47 19.82 -44.12
CA SER A 19 31.25 19.50 -43.39
C SER A 19 31.16 18.00 -43.08
N LEU A 20 31.06 17.65 -41.79
CA LEU A 20 30.96 16.27 -41.32
C LEU A 20 29.73 15.55 -41.88
N GLU A 21 28.63 16.27 -42.08
CA GLU A 21 27.40 15.73 -42.68
C GLU A 21 27.61 15.39 -44.15
N VAL A 22 28.25 16.29 -44.91
CA VAL A 22 28.54 16.08 -46.34
C VAL A 22 29.54 14.93 -46.53
N ILE A 23 30.56 14.83 -45.67
CA ILE A 23 31.52 13.72 -45.68
C ILE A 23 30.78 12.41 -45.41
N ARG A 24 29.92 12.36 -44.38
CA ARG A 24 29.14 11.17 -44.02
C ARG A 24 28.23 10.72 -45.16
N ASP A 25 27.48 11.64 -45.75
CA ASP A 25 26.53 11.32 -46.82
C ASP A 25 27.26 10.79 -48.07
N SER A 26 28.42 11.36 -48.38
CA SER A 26 29.28 10.91 -49.49
C SER A 26 29.81 9.49 -49.25
N VAL A 27 30.34 9.20 -48.05
CA VAL A 27 30.82 7.86 -47.69
C VAL A 27 29.66 6.85 -47.63
N ASN A 28 28.48 7.27 -47.16
CA ASN A 28 27.31 6.42 -47.11
C ASN A 28 26.79 6.06 -48.51
N ALA A 29 26.85 7.00 -49.47
CA ALA A 29 26.55 6.71 -50.86
C ALA A 29 27.50 5.65 -51.44
N VAL A 30 28.80 5.72 -51.12
CA VAL A 30 29.77 4.69 -51.52
C VAL A 30 29.42 3.34 -50.90
N ARG A 31 29.13 3.29 -49.59
CA ARG A 31 28.70 2.04 -48.91
C ARG A 31 27.45 1.42 -49.54
N ILE A 32 26.44 2.23 -49.86
CA ILE A 32 25.20 1.76 -50.50
C ILE A 32 25.48 1.23 -51.91
N ASN A 33 26.42 1.84 -52.64
CA ASN A 33 26.78 1.40 -53.99
C ASN A 33 27.61 0.13 -54.02
N THR A 34 28.39 -0.15 -52.98
CA THR A 34 29.21 -1.35 -52.86
C THR A 34 28.59 -2.45 -52.00
N HIS A 35 27.33 -2.29 -51.56
CA HIS A 35 26.66 -3.23 -50.67
C HIS A 35 26.38 -4.58 -51.37
N PRO A 36 26.70 -5.74 -50.74
CA PRO A 36 26.54 -7.06 -51.36
C PRO A 36 25.07 -7.43 -51.63
N ASP A 37 24.10 -6.83 -50.93
CA ASP A 37 22.66 -7.01 -51.24
C ASP A 37 22.28 -6.57 -52.67
N LYS A 38 23.05 -5.69 -53.31
CA LYS A 38 22.82 -5.34 -54.72
C LYS A 38 23.21 -6.47 -55.67
N THR A 39 23.98 -7.44 -55.18
CA THR A 39 24.60 -8.52 -55.93
C THR A 39 24.34 -9.88 -55.26
N ASN A 40 23.10 -10.06 -54.75
CA ASN A 40 22.61 -11.30 -54.13
C ASN A 40 23.47 -11.85 -52.98
N GLY A 41 24.17 -10.99 -52.25
CA GLY A 41 24.98 -11.36 -51.08
C GLY A 41 26.45 -11.64 -51.38
N GLU A 42 26.89 -11.56 -52.63
CA GLU A 42 28.29 -11.77 -53.03
C GLU A 42 28.92 -10.48 -53.57
N PHE A 43 30.19 -10.23 -53.27
CA PHE A 43 30.91 -9.08 -53.83
C PHE A 43 31.39 -9.41 -55.25
N PRO A 44 31.16 -8.54 -56.25
CA PRO A 44 31.57 -8.81 -57.64
C PRO A 44 33.07 -8.95 -57.83
N ASP A 45 33.87 -8.24 -57.02
CA ASP A 45 35.31 -8.33 -56.99
C ASP A 45 35.87 -7.96 -55.60
N GLU A 46 37.16 -8.28 -55.36
CA GLU A 46 37.83 -8.02 -54.08
C GLU A 46 38.03 -6.51 -53.82
N ASN A 47 38.07 -5.68 -54.86
CA ASN A 47 38.23 -4.23 -54.73
C ASN A 47 36.96 -3.57 -54.18
N ILE A 48 35.78 -4.00 -54.65
CA ILE A 48 34.45 -3.55 -54.18
C ILE A 48 34.25 -3.98 -52.73
N LYS A 49 34.67 -5.20 -52.39
CA LYS A 49 34.67 -5.70 -51.02
C LYS A 49 35.56 -4.86 -50.10
N GLU A 50 36.79 -4.56 -50.52
CA GLU A 50 37.69 -3.69 -49.75
C GLU A 50 37.11 -2.27 -49.59
N LEU A 51 36.54 -1.71 -50.66
CA LEU A 51 35.91 -0.39 -50.65
C LEU A 51 34.68 -0.34 -49.73
N TYR A 52 33.87 -1.40 -49.71
CA TYR A 52 32.74 -1.54 -48.78
C TYR A 52 33.21 -1.54 -47.31
N TYR A 53 34.22 -2.35 -46.98
CA TYR A 53 34.75 -2.40 -45.62
C TYR A 53 35.40 -1.09 -45.19
N LYS A 54 36.10 -0.40 -46.10
CA LYS A 54 36.61 0.97 -45.85
C LYS A 54 35.47 1.94 -45.58
N ALA A 55 34.41 1.94 -46.39
CA ALA A 55 33.28 2.84 -46.21
C ALA A 55 32.55 2.56 -44.89
N ASN A 56 32.42 1.29 -44.50
CA ASN A 56 31.81 0.93 -43.22
C ASN A 56 32.63 1.41 -42.03
N SER A 57 33.95 1.20 -42.05
CA SER A 57 34.85 1.69 -40.99
C SER A 57 34.86 3.22 -40.87
N ALA A 58 34.78 3.93 -42.00
CA ALA A 58 34.71 5.38 -42.02
C ALA A 58 33.39 5.90 -41.40
N ILE A 59 32.25 5.23 -41.67
CA ILE A 59 30.96 5.58 -41.05
C ILE A 59 30.98 5.33 -39.54
N GLU A 60 31.53 4.19 -39.09
CA GLU A 60 31.67 3.89 -37.66
C GLU A 60 32.48 4.97 -36.93
N TYR A 61 33.56 5.46 -37.53
CA TYR A 61 34.36 6.57 -36.98
C TYR A 61 33.56 7.88 -36.92
N LEU A 62 32.84 8.24 -37.99
CA LEU A 62 32.01 9.45 -38.05
C LEU A 62 30.82 9.40 -37.07
N ASP A 63 30.24 8.22 -36.86
CA ASP A 63 29.23 7.96 -35.85
C ASP A 63 29.80 8.08 -34.43
N GLY A 64 31.03 7.62 -34.20
CA GLY A 64 31.75 7.82 -32.94
C GLY A 64 31.94 9.30 -32.60
N ILE A 65 32.29 10.13 -33.59
CA ILE A 65 32.40 11.59 -33.41
C ILE A 65 31.03 12.20 -33.08
N LYS A 66 29.98 11.80 -33.80
CA LYS A 66 28.61 12.30 -33.57
C LYS A 66 28.07 11.86 -32.20
N SER A 67 28.38 10.65 -31.76
CA SER A 67 28.03 10.12 -30.43
C SER A 67 28.70 10.90 -29.30
N ASN A 68 29.97 11.28 -29.48
CA ASN A 68 30.70 12.14 -28.53
C ASN A 68 30.23 13.60 -28.56
N GLN A 69 29.67 14.08 -29.68
CA GLN A 69 29.04 15.41 -29.78
C GLN A 69 27.55 15.41 -29.38
N SER A 70 26.88 14.25 -29.41
CA SER A 70 25.53 14.07 -28.90
C SER A 70 25.55 13.85 -27.40
N LEU A 71 25.95 14.89 -26.67
CA LEU A 71 25.44 15.10 -25.33
C LEU A 71 23.92 14.97 -25.38
N ILE A 72 23.38 13.88 -24.84
CA ILE A 72 21.98 13.78 -24.44
C ILE A 72 21.69 15.07 -23.68
N VAL A 73 20.78 15.88 -24.20
CA VAL A 73 20.46 17.20 -23.65
C VAL A 73 20.20 17.03 -22.16
N VAL A 74 21.14 17.48 -21.33
CA VAL A 74 21.13 17.31 -19.86
C VAL A 74 19.80 17.77 -19.27
N GLU A 75 19.17 18.76 -19.91
CA GLU A 75 17.83 19.27 -19.63
C GLU A 75 16.74 18.18 -19.66
N LYS A 76 16.68 17.34 -20.70
CA LYS A 76 15.68 16.25 -20.78
C LYS A 76 15.90 15.14 -19.76
N MET A 77 17.16 14.87 -19.42
CA MET A 77 17.50 13.91 -18.36
C MET A 77 17.18 14.49 -16.98
N THR A 78 17.32 15.81 -16.80
CA THR A 78 16.95 16.53 -15.59
C THR A 78 15.43 16.54 -15.41
N ASP A 79 14.66 16.76 -16.49
CA ASP A 79 13.20 16.72 -16.46
C ASP A 79 12.67 15.31 -16.16
N LEU A 80 13.24 14.27 -16.79
CA LEU A 80 12.90 12.88 -16.46
C LEU A 80 13.27 12.52 -15.02
N MET A 81 14.46 12.91 -14.56
CA MET A 81 14.87 12.70 -13.18
C MET A 81 13.96 13.44 -12.21
N LYS A 82 13.51 14.65 -12.53
CA LYS A 82 12.58 15.42 -11.71
C LYS A 82 11.22 14.71 -11.62
N VAL A 83 10.67 14.26 -12.74
CA VAL A 83 9.42 13.49 -12.78
C VAL A 83 9.54 12.18 -11.99
N VAL A 84 10.63 11.43 -12.16
CA VAL A 84 10.87 10.19 -11.41
C VAL A 84 11.03 10.47 -9.91
N THR A 85 11.75 11.53 -9.54
CA THR A 85 11.97 11.93 -8.14
C THR A 85 10.66 12.41 -7.49
N GLU A 86 9.74 13.02 -8.23
CA GLU A 86 8.41 13.40 -7.75
C GLU A 86 7.45 12.21 -7.64
N LEU A 87 7.56 11.22 -8.55
CA LEU A 87 6.69 10.04 -8.58
C LEU A 87 7.05 8.99 -7.51
N ILE A 88 8.33 8.84 -7.14
CA ILE A 88 8.76 7.84 -6.14
C ILE A 88 8.08 8.05 -4.77
N PRO A 89 8.09 9.27 -4.17
CA PRO A 89 7.42 9.53 -2.89
C PRO A 89 5.90 9.35 -2.98
N ALA A 90 5.29 9.78 -4.09
CA ALA A 90 3.85 9.65 -4.31
C ALA A 90 3.43 8.18 -4.40
N ASN A 91 4.19 7.35 -5.14
CA ASN A 91 3.90 5.93 -5.28
C ASN A 91 4.14 5.17 -3.97
N ARG A 92 5.16 5.55 -3.19
CA ARG A 92 5.42 5.00 -1.85
C ARG A 92 4.30 5.36 -0.88
N GLN A 93 3.78 6.57 -0.90
CA GLN A 93 2.65 6.97 -0.06
C GLN A 93 1.38 6.19 -0.44
N ASN A 94 1.09 6.08 -1.74
CA ASN A 94 -0.07 5.33 -2.23
C ASN A 94 0.00 3.84 -1.85
N SER A 95 1.18 3.22 -1.91
CA SER A 95 1.34 1.82 -1.53
C SER A 95 1.18 1.60 -0.01
N LEU A 96 1.64 2.55 0.82
CA LEU A 96 1.40 2.54 2.26
C LEU A 96 -0.10 2.70 2.60
N GLU A 97 -0.79 3.61 1.91
CA GLU A 97 -2.24 3.81 2.06
C GLU A 97 -3.02 2.54 1.65
N GLN A 98 -2.66 1.91 0.53
CA GLN A 98 -3.25 0.63 0.11
C GLN A 98 -2.96 -0.51 1.10
N ASN A 99 -1.75 -0.57 1.66
CA ASN A 99 -1.41 -1.58 2.67
C ASN A 99 -2.24 -1.39 3.93
N LEU A 100 -2.31 -0.16 4.46
CA LEU A 100 -3.17 0.18 5.61
C LEU A 100 -4.63 -0.20 5.35
N ASP A 101 -5.14 0.10 4.15
CA ASP A 101 -6.49 -0.25 3.73
C ASP A 101 -6.75 -1.75 3.73
N SER A 102 -5.80 -2.53 3.20
CA SER A 102 -5.86 -3.99 3.18
C SER A 102 -5.86 -4.58 4.59
N LYS A 103 -5.01 -4.05 5.48
CA LYS A 103 -4.88 -4.50 6.88
C LYS A 103 -6.10 -4.16 7.71
N ILE A 104 -6.64 -2.95 7.54
CA ILE A 104 -7.90 -2.54 8.18
C ILE A 104 -9.05 -3.43 7.68
N SER A 105 -9.13 -3.69 6.37
CA SER A 105 -10.16 -4.55 5.81
C SER A 105 -10.07 -5.98 6.33
N PHE A 106 -8.84 -6.51 6.44
CA PHE A 106 -8.57 -7.82 7.02
C PHE A 106 -8.93 -7.89 8.52
N ALA A 107 -8.62 -6.85 9.29
CA ALA A 107 -9.00 -6.77 10.70
C ALA A 107 -10.53 -6.73 10.86
N ILE A 108 -11.24 -5.98 10.01
CA ILE A 108 -12.71 -5.94 9.98
C ILE A 108 -13.28 -7.30 9.61
N SER A 109 -12.75 -7.98 8.59
CA SER A 109 -13.24 -9.29 8.17
C SER A 109 -13.00 -10.36 9.23
N THR A 110 -11.85 -10.31 9.91
CA THR A 110 -11.51 -11.23 11.01
C THR A 110 -12.41 -11.00 12.23
N PHE A 111 -12.73 -9.75 12.54
CA PHE A 111 -13.70 -9.43 13.59
C PHE A 111 -15.10 -9.98 13.23
N ARG A 112 -15.54 -9.76 11.98
CA ARG A 112 -16.82 -10.26 11.47
C ARG A 112 -16.91 -11.78 11.51
N SER A 113 -15.85 -12.49 11.12
CA SER A 113 -15.84 -13.96 11.12
C SER A 113 -15.93 -14.54 12.54
N LYS A 114 -15.25 -13.94 13.52
CA LYS A 114 -15.38 -14.33 14.94
C LYS A 114 -16.80 -14.14 15.47
N MET A 115 -17.50 -13.11 15.00
CA MET A 115 -18.88 -12.80 15.39
C MET A 115 -19.94 -13.55 14.57
N PHE A 116 -19.55 -14.27 13.53
CA PHE A 116 -20.46 -14.97 12.64
C PHE A 116 -21.14 -16.16 13.33
N LEU A 117 -20.37 -16.97 14.06
CA LEU A 117 -20.90 -18.13 14.80
C LEU A 117 -21.92 -17.73 15.88
N PRO A 118 -21.64 -16.75 16.77
CA PRO A 118 -22.65 -16.26 17.71
C PRO A 118 -23.92 -15.77 17.04
N LYS A 119 -23.82 -15.06 15.90
CA LYS A 119 -24.98 -14.58 15.15
C LYS A 119 -25.82 -15.73 14.59
N ILE A 120 -25.20 -16.74 13.97
CA ILE A 120 -25.93 -17.91 13.46
C ILE A 120 -26.61 -18.66 14.59
N SER A 121 -25.88 -18.94 15.68
CA SER A 121 -26.45 -19.63 16.84
C SER A 121 -27.63 -18.86 17.41
N LEU A 122 -27.53 -17.53 17.50
CA LEU A 122 -28.61 -16.67 17.96
C LEU A 122 -29.82 -16.68 17.00
N THR A 123 -29.58 -16.66 15.69
CA THR A 123 -30.64 -16.76 14.68
C THR A 123 -31.33 -18.12 14.75
N ALA A 124 -30.58 -19.21 14.90
CA ALA A 124 -31.12 -20.55 15.05
C ALA A 124 -31.94 -20.69 16.34
N ILE A 125 -31.43 -20.21 17.47
CA ILE A 125 -32.16 -20.19 18.75
C ILE A 125 -33.45 -19.37 18.61
N THR A 126 -33.36 -18.17 18.03
CA THR A 126 -34.53 -17.31 17.78
C THR A 126 -35.55 -18.01 16.89
N ALA A 127 -35.12 -18.71 15.84
CA ALA A 127 -36.00 -19.46 14.95
C ALA A 127 -36.71 -20.61 15.69
N VAL A 128 -35.99 -21.38 16.52
CA VAL A 128 -36.56 -22.45 17.35
C VAL A 128 -37.56 -21.87 18.36
N VAL A 129 -37.18 -20.82 19.07
CA VAL A 129 -38.04 -20.12 20.04
C VAL A 129 -39.30 -19.56 19.38
N THR A 130 -39.18 -19.01 18.16
CA THR A 130 -40.32 -18.50 17.39
C THR A 130 -41.21 -19.63 16.89
N PHE A 131 -40.62 -20.73 16.40
CA PHE A 131 -41.36 -21.92 15.96
C PHE A 131 -42.17 -22.54 17.09
N LEU A 132 -41.56 -22.69 18.27
CA LEU A 132 -42.24 -23.24 19.45
C LEU A 132 -43.47 -22.40 19.85
N PHE A 133 -43.43 -21.08 19.60
CA PHE A 133 -44.55 -20.20 19.88
C PHE A 133 -45.62 -20.19 18.78
N LEU A 134 -45.23 -20.24 17.51
CA LEU A 134 -46.17 -20.23 16.39
C LEU A 134 -46.95 -21.55 16.25
N PHE A 135 -46.39 -22.66 16.72
CA PHE A 135 -46.98 -23.99 16.58
C PHE A 135 -47.20 -24.70 17.93
N PRO A 136 -47.99 -24.13 18.86
CA PRO A 136 -48.19 -24.72 20.18
C PRO A 136 -48.91 -26.08 20.12
N GLY A 137 -49.74 -26.30 19.09
CA GLY A 137 -50.38 -27.59 18.84
C GLY A 137 -49.38 -28.71 18.56
N GLN A 138 -48.35 -28.45 17.75
CA GLN A 138 -47.32 -29.45 17.44
C GLN A 138 -46.47 -29.82 18.66
N ILE A 139 -46.32 -28.92 19.64
CA ILE A 139 -45.67 -29.22 20.92
C ILE A 139 -46.55 -30.13 21.76
N LYS A 140 -47.85 -29.82 21.84
CA LYS A 140 -48.81 -30.57 22.65
C LYS A 140 -48.96 -32.01 22.16
N ASP A 141 -48.92 -32.21 20.84
CA ASP A 141 -49.06 -33.53 20.21
C ASP A 141 -47.76 -34.35 20.25
N ASN A 142 -46.63 -33.74 20.62
CA ASN A 142 -45.35 -34.41 20.69
C ASN A 142 -45.16 -35.11 22.05
N PRO A 143 -44.91 -36.44 22.08
CA PRO A 143 -44.87 -37.21 23.32
C PRO A 143 -43.67 -36.89 24.23
N THR A 144 -42.60 -36.30 23.71
CA THR A 144 -41.44 -35.91 24.53
C THR A 144 -41.52 -34.44 24.95
N LEU A 145 -41.82 -33.53 24.02
CA LEU A 145 -41.85 -32.07 24.30
C LEU A 145 -43.03 -31.64 25.18
N SER A 146 -44.19 -32.28 25.04
CA SER A 146 -45.38 -31.96 25.85
C SER A 146 -45.18 -32.15 27.36
N HIS A 147 -44.22 -33.00 27.76
CA HIS A 147 -43.90 -33.22 29.17
C HIS A 147 -43.07 -32.09 29.79
N PHE A 148 -42.28 -31.39 28.96
CA PHE A 148 -41.37 -30.33 29.41
C PHE A 148 -41.92 -28.92 29.15
N ILE A 149 -42.75 -28.76 28.11
CA ILE A 149 -43.25 -27.47 27.66
C ILE A 149 -44.77 -27.48 27.73
N ASN A 150 -45.34 -26.57 28.52
CA ASN A 150 -46.77 -26.32 28.54
C ASN A 150 -47.09 -24.99 27.83
N PRO A 151 -47.50 -25.01 26.56
CA PRO A 151 -47.66 -23.79 25.75
C PRO A 151 -48.79 -22.88 26.23
N THR A 152 -49.76 -23.42 26.99
CA THR A 152 -50.91 -22.65 27.49
C THR A 152 -50.64 -22.00 28.86
N SER A 153 -49.49 -22.29 29.48
CA SER A 153 -49.12 -21.68 30.76
C SER A 153 -48.62 -20.24 30.57
N SER A 154 -49.11 -19.31 31.39
CA SER A 154 -48.60 -17.93 31.43
C SER A 154 -47.10 -17.88 31.74
N PHE A 155 -46.57 -18.85 32.48
CA PHE A 155 -45.13 -18.95 32.76
C PHE A 155 -44.32 -19.17 31.48
N PHE A 156 -44.79 -20.03 30.57
CA PHE A 156 -44.13 -20.28 29.30
C PHE A 156 -44.09 -19.02 28.44
N ALA A 157 -45.19 -18.26 28.37
CA ALA A 157 -45.25 -17.00 27.64
C ALA A 157 -44.25 -15.96 28.19
N ILE A 158 -44.09 -15.87 29.52
CA ILE A 158 -43.13 -14.96 30.17
C ILE A 158 -41.67 -15.36 29.85
N VAL A 159 -41.34 -16.66 29.97
CA VAL A 159 -40.00 -17.16 29.66
C VAL A 159 -39.67 -16.98 28.18
N TRP A 160 -40.62 -17.26 27.30
CA TRP A 160 -40.49 -17.07 25.85
C TRP A 160 -40.22 -15.60 25.50
N PHE A 161 -41.03 -14.68 26.03
CA PHE A 161 -40.87 -13.25 25.77
C PHE A 161 -39.51 -12.75 26.30
N SER A 162 -39.09 -13.24 27.47
CA SER A 162 -37.78 -12.94 28.04
C SER A 162 -36.65 -13.43 27.13
N LEU A 163 -36.73 -14.66 26.61
CA LEU A 163 -35.74 -15.21 25.68
C LEU A 163 -35.63 -14.39 24.39
N LEU A 164 -36.75 -13.98 23.81
CA LEU A 164 -36.76 -13.11 22.63
C LEU A 164 -36.16 -11.74 22.93
N LEU A 165 -36.50 -11.15 24.08
CA LEU A 165 -35.95 -9.86 24.49
C LEU A 165 -34.43 -9.94 24.68
N TYR A 166 -33.94 -10.98 25.38
CA TYR A 166 -32.50 -11.21 25.54
C TYR A 166 -31.79 -11.43 24.21
N SER A 167 -32.41 -12.19 23.30
CA SER A 167 -31.85 -12.40 21.95
C SER A 167 -31.74 -11.09 21.17
N GLY A 168 -32.80 -10.27 21.19
CA GLY A 168 -32.81 -8.95 20.55
C GLY A 168 -31.76 -8.00 21.14
N LEU A 169 -31.65 -7.94 22.48
CA LEU A 169 -30.64 -7.13 23.16
C LEU A 169 -29.21 -7.58 22.82
N PHE A 170 -28.97 -8.89 22.79
CA PHE A 170 -27.68 -9.46 22.42
C PHE A 170 -27.32 -9.15 20.96
N TRP A 171 -28.29 -9.23 20.05
CA TRP A 171 -28.10 -8.86 18.65
C TRP A 171 -27.79 -7.37 18.50
N MET A 172 -28.54 -6.50 19.18
CA MET A 172 -28.30 -5.06 19.17
C MET A 172 -26.92 -4.72 19.74
N MET A 173 -26.51 -5.39 20.82
CA MET A 173 -25.20 -5.19 21.43
C MET A 173 -24.06 -5.61 20.50
N THR A 174 -24.17 -6.79 19.88
CA THR A 174 -23.16 -7.28 18.92
C THR A 174 -23.07 -6.38 17.69
N PHE A 175 -24.20 -5.92 17.15
CA PHE A 175 -24.26 -4.98 16.04
C PHE A 175 -23.60 -3.63 16.39
N ASN A 176 -23.96 -3.05 17.54
CA ASN A 176 -23.40 -1.77 17.98
C ASN A 176 -21.89 -1.86 18.22
N ASN A 177 -21.41 -2.97 18.78
CA ASN A 177 -19.98 -3.18 19.00
C ASN A 177 -19.22 -3.33 17.68
N GLU A 178 -19.80 -4.02 16.68
CA GLU A 178 -19.21 -4.12 15.34
C GLU A 178 -19.10 -2.75 14.66
N GLU A 179 -20.18 -1.97 14.66
CA GLU A 179 -20.19 -0.65 14.03
C GLU A 179 -19.25 0.34 14.72
N LYS A 180 -19.19 0.34 16.07
CA LYS A 180 -18.21 1.14 16.81
C LYS A 180 -16.78 0.77 16.44
N SER A 181 -16.49 -0.52 16.33
CA SER A 181 -15.17 -1.05 16.01
C SER A 181 -14.73 -0.67 14.59
N LYS A 182 -15.64 -0.84 13.63
CA LYS A 182 -15.44 -0.42 12.23
C LYS A 182 -15.20 1.08 12.11
N LYS A 183 -16.00 1.90 12.80
CA LYS A 183 -15.82 3.36 12.83
C LYS A 183 -14.46 3.75 13.40
N LYS A 184 -14.03 3.15 14.52
CA LYS A 184 -12.70 3.40 15.10
C LYS A 184 -11.57 3.12 14.10
N LEU A 185 -11.62 1.97 13.40
CA LEU A 185 -10.63 1.65 12.37
C LEU A 185 -10.67 2.60 11.18
N MET A 186 -11.87 2.98 10.70
CA MET A 186 -12.00 3.94 9.60
C MET A 186 -11.48 5.33 9.97
N LEU A 187 -11.66 5.76 11.23
CA LEU A 187 -11.11 7.03 11.70
C LEU A 187 -9.58 7.06 11.67
N LEU A 188 -8.90 5.94 11.85
CA LEU A 188 -7.43 5.89 11.76
C LEU A 188 -6.90 6.12 10.34
N LYS A 189 -7.75 5.97 9.31
CA LYS A 189 -7.40 6.35 7.93
C LYS A 189 -7.41 7.85 7.71
N VAL A 190 -8.11 8.60 8.57
CA VAL A 190 -8.31 10.03 8.37
C VAL A 190 -7.06 10.79 8.77
N ASP A 191 -6.54 11.60 7.85
CA ASP A 191 -5.32 12.39 8.03
C ASP A 191 -5.36 13.27 9.29
N SER A 192 -6.48 13.93 9.56
CA SER A 192 -6.63 14.77 10.75
C SER A 192 -6.53 13.97 12.06
N VAL A 193 -6.97 12.70 12.06
CA VAL A 193 -6.85 11.83 13.23
C VAL A 193 -5.40 11.40 13.41
N GLN A 194 -4.71 11.06 12.32
CA GLN A 194 -3.28 10.70 12.36
C GLN A 194 -2.43 11.87 12.82
N ASN A 195 -2.69 13.08 12.31
CA ASN A 195 -2.01 14.31 12.74
C ASN A 195 -2.23 14.56 14.24
N ARG A 196 -3.48 14.44 14.72
CA ARG A 196 -3.77 14.58 16.15
C ARG A 196 -3.08 13.51 17.00
N ILE A 197 -2.96 12.28 16.51
CA ILE A 197 -2.20 11.23 17.22
C ILE A 197 -0.73 11.60 17.29
N PHE A 198 -0.16 12.12 16.20
CA PHE A 198 1.21 12.58 16.16
C PHE A 198 1.43 13.80 17.08
N GLU A 199 0.55 14.80 17.07
CA GLU A 199 0.55 15.93 18.01
C GLU A 199 0.58 15.47 19.47
N ASN A 200 -0.30 14.53 19.84
CA ASN A 200 -0.32 13.99 21.20
C ASN A 200 0.95 13.22 21.56
N PHE A 201 1.56 12.52 20.59
CA PHE A 201 2.85 11.86 20.78
C PHE A 201 3.94 12.89 21.07
N MET A 202 3.98 13.95 20.26
CA MET A 202 4.91 15.06 20.39
C MET A 202 4.82 15.71 21.78
N GLU A 203 3.62 16.07 22.22
CA GLU A 203 3.43 16.73 23.51
C GLU A 203 3.84 15.87 24.71
N ARG A 204 3.72 14.54 24.60
CA ARG A 204 3.90 13.64 25.75
C ARG A 204 5.25 12.96 25.81
N HIS A 205 5.91 12.74 24.68
CA HIS A 205 7.07 11.84 24.59
C HIS A 205 8.31 12.50 23.98
N LEU A 206 8.22 13.74 23.50
CA LEU A 206 9.39 14.46 23.00
C LEU A 206 9.98 15.41 24.03
N THR A 207 11.15 15.01 24.53
CA THR A 207 12.04 15.85 25.36
C THR A 207 13.17 16.49 24.55
N ASP A 208 13.67 15.83 23.49
CA ASP A 208 14.89 16.24 22.77
C ASP A 208 14.71 16.36 21.24
N ASP A 209 13.50 16.71 20.77
CA ASP A 209 13.15 16.82 19.34
C ASP A 209 13.45 15.57 18.49
N LYS A 210 13.69 14.42 19.13
CA LYS A 210 14.03 13.14 18.51
C LYS A 210 13.14 12.02 19.03
N PHE A 211 12.84 11.07 18.17
CA PHE A 211 12.08 9.87 18.53
C PHE A 211 12.42 8.69 17.62
N LYS A 212 12.16 7.48 18.09
CA LYS A 212 12.26 6.25 17.27
C LYS A 212 10.92 5.89 16.68
N LYS A 213 10.93 5.29 15.49
CA LYS A 213 9.72 4.75 14.86
C LYS A 213 8.96 3.77 15.76
N ASP A 214 9.68 2.95 16.51
CA ASP A 214 9.08 1.95 17.41
C ASP A 214 8.35 2.60 18.58
N GLU A 215 8.86 3.74 19.08
CA GLU A 215 8.23 4.52 20.16
C GLU A 215 6.91 5.12 19.67
N LEU A 216 6.89 5.70 18.46
CA LEU A 216 5.66 6.18 17.83
C LEU A 216 4.67 5.04 17.59
N THR A 217 5.14 3.89 17.11
CA THR A 217 4.32 2.71 16.87
C THR A 217 3.67 2.20 18.16
N HIS A 218 4.46 2.08 19.22
CA HIS A 218 3.98 1.67 20.53
C HIS A 218 2.98 2.69 21.10
N PHE A 219 3.27 3.98 20.97
CA PHE A 219 2.36 5.04 21.40
C PHE A 219 1.03 5.01 20.65
N ILE A 220 1.04 4.78 19.33
CA ILE A 220 -0.20 4.64 18.53
C ILE A 220 -0.99 3.44 19.03
N TYR A 221 -0.34 2.30 19.23
CA TYR A 221 -0.96 1.10 19.76
C TYR A 221 -1.60 1.33 21.14
N GLU A 222 -0.85 1.92 22.07
CA GLU A 222 -1.30 2.23 23.42
C GLU A 222 -2.37 3.32 23.44
N SER A 223 -2.27 4.37 22.64
CA SER A 223 -3.30 5.43 22.58
C SER A 223 -4.61 4.91 22.02
N CYS A 224 -4.53 3.96 21.09
CA CYS A 224 -5.68 3.27 20.53
C CYS A 224 -6.32 2.27 21.52
N MET A 225 -5.52 1.67 22.39
CA MET A 225 -5.95 0.70 23.41
C MET A 225 -6.37 1.33 24.73
N GLY A 226 -5.68 2.38 25.18
CA GLY A 226 -5.75 3.02 26.48
C GLY A 226 -7.05 3.78 26.73
N ASN A 227 -7.77 4.18 25.67
CA ASN A 227 -9.15 4.65 25.80
C ASN A 227 -10.11 3.56 26.31
N ARG A 228 -9.70 2.28 26.43
CA ARG A 228 -10.47 1.24 27.13
C ARG A 228 -10.31 1.30 28.65
N LEU A 229 -9.15 1.68 29.19
CA LEU A 229 -8.93 1.68 30.64
C LEU A 229 -9.71 2.80 31.35
N GLY A 230 -9.83 3.97 30.73
CA GLY A 230 -10.64 5.07 31.27
C GLY A 230 -12.15 4.80 31.28
N GLU A 231 -12.67 3.97 30.36
CA GLU A 231 -14.08 3.56 30.31
C GLU A 231 -14.39 2.39 31.26
N LEU A 232 -13.39 1.54 31.57
CA LEU A 232 -13.52 0.42 32.49
C LEU A 232 -13.82 0.87 33.93
N HIS A 233 -13.33 2.05 34.33
CA HIS A 233 -13.55 2.54 35.70
C HIS A 233 -14.94 3.12 35.95
N ARG A 234 -15.80 3.24 34.92
CA ARG A 234 -17.10 3.93 35.04
C ARG A 234 -18.33 3.03 34.77
N SER A 235 -18.16 1.75 34.47
CA SER A 235 -19.30 0.84 34.21
C SER A 235 -19.08 -0.58 34.75
N GLU A 236 -19.18 -0.70 36.06
CA GLU A 236 -19.11 -1.97 36.77
C GLU A 236 -20.37 -2.82 36.50
N GLY A 237 -20.19 -4.03 35.95
CA GLY A 237 -21.26 -5.03 35.83
C GLY A 237 -21.36 -5.66 34.44
N LEU A 238 -22.07 -5.00 33.51
CA LEU A 238 -22.43 -5.60 32.20
C LEU A 238 -21.38 -5.38 31.11
N ASN A 239 -20.59 -4.31 31.18
CA ASN A 239 -19.56 -4.02 30.19
C ASN A 239 -18.32 -4.91 30.36
N LEU A 240 -18.08 -5.47 31.54
CA LEU A 240 -16.95 -6.37 31.79
C LEU A 240 -17.12 -7.73 31.09
N ILE A 241 -18.33 -8.30 31.13
CA ILE A 241 -18.63 -9.59 30.48
C ILE A 241 -18.55 -9.44 28.95
N THR A 242 -19.01 -8.31 28.44
CA THR A 242 -19.10 -8.06 27.00
C THR A 242 -17.76 -7.65 26.40
N THR A 243 -16.92 -6.93 27.14
CA THR A 243 -15.51 -6.73 26.76
C THR A 243 -14.72 -8.04 26.81
N ARG A 244 -15.02 -8.98 27.72
CA ARG A 244 -14.34 -10.28 27.78
C ARG A 244 -14.79 -11.26 26.69
N LEU A 245 -16.07 -11.25 26.33
CA LEU A 245 -16.63 -12.14 25.29
C LEU A 245 -16.46 -11.59 23.87
N PHE A 246 -16.39 -10.27 23.69
CA PHE A 246 -16.36 -9.63 22.36
C PHE A 246 -15.16 -8.71 22.13
N GLY A 247 -14.34 -8.46 23.14
CA GLY A 247 -13.20 -7.56 23.07
C GLY A 247 -11.98 -8.23 22.46
N SER A 248 -12.03 -8.54 21.16
CA SER A 248 -10.76 -8.66 20.45
C SER A 248 -10.16 -7.27 20.26
N GLU A 249 -8.85 -7.18 20.41
CA GLU A 249 -8.03 -6.08 19.94
C GLU A 249 -8.22 -5.96 18.43
N ILE A 250 -8.94 -4.93 18.00
CA ILE A 250 -9.20 -4.70 16.58
C ILE A 250 -8.00 -4.00 15.92
N ILE A 251 -7.21 -3.29 16.72
CA ILE A 251 -6.00 -2.60 16.28
C ILE A 251 -4.84 -3.49 16.66
N THR A 252 -4.23 -4.10 15.64
CA THR A 252 -3.03 -4.92 15.81
C THR A 252 -1.80 -4.04 15.80
N MET A 253 -0.69 -4.54 16.33
CA MET A 253 0.62 -3.87 16.24
C MET A 253 0.99 -3.54 14.77
N GLU A 254 0.61 -4.39 13.83
CA GLU A 254 0.81 -4.15 12.39
C GLU A 254 0.04 -2.92 11.87
N ILE A 255 -1.18 -2.69 12.35
CA ILE A 255 -1.97 -1.51 11.96
C ILE A 255 -1.31 -0.26 12.54
N ALA A 256 -0.87 -0.31 13.81
CA ALA A 256 -0.16 0.79 14.44
C ALA A 256 1.15 1.12 13.70
N GLN A 257 1.89 0.09 13.25
CA GLN A 257 3.12 0.27 12.48
C GLN A 257 2.85 0.93 11.12
N ASN A 258 1.83 0.49 10.39
CA ASN A 258 1.47 1.11 9.11
C ASN A 258 1.06 2.57 9.29
N ILE A 259 0.31 2.90 10.36
CA ILE A 259 -0.04 4.29 10.68
C ILE A 259 1.22 5.11 11.00
N ALA A 260 2.15 4.55 11.78
CA ALA A 260 3.42 5.21 12.09
C ALA A 260 4.23 5.49 10.82
N GLU A 261 4.33 4.52 9.91
CA GLU A 261 5.01 4.67 8.62
C GLU A 261 4.37 5.76 7.76
N LEU A 262 3.04 5.84 7.78
CA LEU A 262 2.28 6.81 7.01
C LEU A 262 2.46 8.23 7.55
N ILE A 263 2.41 8.39 8.89
CA ILE A 263 2.71 9.65 9.58
C ILE A 263 4.14 10.10 9.28
N ILE A 264 5.12 9.20 9.42
CA ILE A 264 6.54 9.50 9.14
C ILE A 264 6.72 9.89 7.68
N SER A 265 6.18 9.11 6.74
CA SER A 265 6.31 9.39 5.31
C SER A 265 5.72 10.75 4.93
N ARG A 266 4.62 11.17 5.57
CA ARG A 266 4.04 12.50 5.39
C ARG A 266 4.87 13.59 6.05
N GLY A 267 5.40 13.33 7.24
CA GLY A 267 6.32 14.23 7.94
C GLY A 267 7.61 14.50 7.16
N GLU A 268 8.20 13.47 6.55
CA GLU A 268 9.35 13.58 5.66
C GLU A 268 9.00 14.41 4.41
N LYS A 269 7.88 14.10 3.75
CA LYS A 269 7.40 14.83 2.56
C LYS A 269 7.19 16.32 2.85
N ASN A 270 6.64 16.64 4.01
CA ASN A 270 6.35 18.02 4.42
C ASN A 270 7.57 18.69 5.11
N LYS A 271 8.73 18.03 5.18
CA LYS A 271 9.95 18.52 5.85
C LYS A 271 9.75 18.90 7.32
N VAL A 272 8.80 18.22 7.96
CA VAL A 272 8.52 18.33 9.39
C VAL A 272 9.47 17.45 10.19
N ILE A 273 9.80 16.28 9.62
CA ILE A 273 10.60 15.23 10.23
C ILE A 273 11.75 14.86 9.28
N GLU A 274 12.93 14.60 9.80
CA GLU A 274 14.09 14.13 9.05
C GLU A 274 14.67 12.86 9.68
N LYS A 275 14.98 11.87 8.84
CA LYS A 275 15.61 10.62 9.28
C LYS A 275 17.08 10.88 9.60
N LEU A 276 17.49 10.54 10.83
CA LEU A 276 18.90 10.56 11.22
C LEU A 276 19.57 9.28 10.72
N SER A 277 20.65 9.43 9.96
CA SER A 277 21.48 8.31 9.48
C SER A 277 22.38 7.79 10.60
N ILE A 278 21.78 7.24 11.64
CA ILE A 278 22.50 6.56 12.72
C ILE A 278 22.45 5.06 12.42
N ASN A 279 23.59 4.37 12.55
CA ASN A 279 23.68 2.91 12.40
C ASN A 279 23.04 2.20 13.60
N THR A 280 21.72 2.29 13.71
CA THR A 280 20.90 1.57 14.71
C THR A 280 19.91 0.66 14.01
N LEU A 281 19.52 -0.42 14.69
CA LEU A 281 18.51 -1.36 14.20
C LEU A 281 17.12 -0.73 14.01
N SER A 282 16.86 0.40 14.68
CA SER A 282 15.62 1.15 14.58
C SER A 282 15.88 2.53 13.99
N ASP A 283 14.99 2.96 13.09
CA ASP A 283 15.05 4.26 12.45
C ASP A 283 14.76 5.37 13.48
N THR A 284 15.68 6.32 13.59
CA THR A 284 15.56 7.48 14.48
C THR A 284 15.28 8.73 13.64
N TYR A 285 14.38 9.57 14.13
CA TYR A 285 13.89 10.76 13.44
C TYR A 285 14.07 12.00 14.31
N GLU A 286 14.32 13.14 13.67
CA GLU A 286 14.45 14.47 14.30
C GLU A 286 13.39 15.41 13.72
N LEU A 287 12.85 16.30 14.53
CA LEU A 287 11.90 17.33 14.11
C LEU A 287 12.62 18.62 13.72
N LYS A 288 12.26 19.17 12.56
CA LYS A 288 12.90 20.39 12.03
C LYS A 288 12.00 21.60 11.96
N ASN A 289 10.71 21.44 11.72
CA ASN A 289 9.77 22.55 11.49
C ASN A 289 8.39 22.27 12.12
N TYR A 290 8.36 22.00 13.42
CA TYR A 290 7.12 21.81 14.16
C TYR A 290 6.78 23.08 14.97
N ARG A 291 6.16 24.07 14.33
CA ARG A 291 5.57 25.25 14.98
C ARG A 291 4.33 25.72 14.24
#